data_AF-A0A7C5GEE6-F1
#
_entry.id   AF-A0A7C5GEE6-F1
#
_cell.length_a   1.000
_cell.length_b   1.000
_cell.length_c   1.000
_cell.angle_alpha   90.00
_cell.angle_beta   90.00
_cell.angle_gamma   90.00
#
_symmetry.space_group_name_H-M   'P 1'
#
loop_
_entity.id
_entity.type
_entity.pdbx_description
1 polymer ?
#
loop_
_entity_poly.entity_id
_entity_poly.type
_entity_poly.pdbx_seq_one_letter_code
_entity_poly.pdbx_strand_id
1 'polypeptide(L)'
;MSANGFSATASLLKKEFIEHKIPFLYVPGIFVILIFGSFFISAWRHGKNWEMASMFVPANEGIDIFNAFYSISIILWLGYLTLMLFVYFSASFSADRKNNALLFWKSLPVSDLEALGVKTLAGMVMFPLVIMGWALATAVLGFVILSVVSATSPLVAALNSGTNLWTTLNVEISSLIFVSMSLLWYLPIFTFVGLLGTVLRGWAIPAFILLMVMVEVIESIVNFAQGGQISDWLSFRIEAPFRIASDMADNIVGNAEFEVIEIVSVLNFVPAFLSRIDWTEMVAGWLFAAIFVYLASEYRRRRLAA
;
A
#
# COMPACT_ATOMS: atom_id res chain seq x y z
N MET A 1 -1.60 31.73 7.03
CA MET A 1 -0.37 30.93 7.09
C MET A 1 0.79 31.81 6.65
N SER A 2 1.73 32.14 7.53
CA SER A 2 2.90 32.94 7.16
C SER A 2 3.86 32.10 6.30
N ALA A 3 4.65 32.75 5.43
CA ALA A 3 5.62 32.09 4.54
C ALA A 3 6.60 31.13 5.28
N ASN A 4 6.80 31.33 6.59
CA ASN A 4 7.66 30.50 7.44
C ASN A 4 7.05 29.13 7.79
N GLY A 5 5.72 29.00 7.78
CA GLY A 5 5.05 27.72 8.09
C GLY A 5 5.30 26.66 7.01
N PHE A 6 5.24 27.05 5.73
CA PHE A 6 5.46 26.14 4.62
C PHE A 6 6.89 25.57 4.59
N SER A 7 7.90 26.40 4.91
CA SER A 7 9.29 25.94 5.01
C SER A 7 9.51 24.95 6.16
N ALA A 8 8.78 25.12 7.27
CA ALA A 8 8.86 24.21 8.42
C ALA A 8 8.23 22.85 8.09
N THR A 9 7.03 22.83 7.50
CA THR A 9 6.36 21.61 7.05
C THR A 9 7.21 20.83 6.03
N ALA A 10 7.76 21.51 5.03
CA ALA A 10 8.62 20.87 4.02
C ALA A 10 9.89 20.28 4.62
N SER A 11 10.48 20.96 5.61
CA SER A 11 11.69 20.49 6.31
C SER A 11 11.40 19.28 7.20
N LEU A 12 10.24 19.26 7.88
CA LEU A 12 9.76 18.10 8.63
C LEU A 12 9.52 16.89 7.72
N LEU A 13 8.84 17.09 6.58
CA LEU A 13 8.64 16.03 5.59
C LEU A 13 9.97 15.46 5.08
N LYS A 14 10.92 16.33 4.72
CA LYS A 14 12.25 15.91 4.28
C LYS A 14 12.98 15.10 5.35
N LYS A 15 12.86 15.50 6.62
CA LYS A 15 13.41 14.76 7.74
C LYS A 15 12.81 13.36 7.83
N GLU A 16 11.48 13.24 7.79
CA GLU A 16 10.78 11.93 7.84
C GLU A 16 11.25 10.99 6.72
N PHE A 17 11.45 11.53 5.50
CA PHE A 17 12.01 10.74 4.41
C PHE A 17 13.40 10.19 4.72
N ILE A 18 14.28 11.04 5.24
CA ILE A 18 15.68 10.67 5.52
C ILE A 18 15.76 9.61 6.62
N GLU A 19 14.92 9.72 7.65
CA GLU A 19 14.87 8.76 8.77
C GLU A 19 14.32 7.40 8.34
N HIS A 20 13.42 7.35 7.36
CA HIS A 20 12.73 6.13 6.94
C HIS A 20 13.05 5.67 5.50
N LYS A 21 14.13 6.16 4.90
CA LYS A 21 14.55 5.75 3.55
C LYS A 21 14.85 4.26 3.39
N ILE A 22 15.24 3.57 4.46
CA ILE A 22 15.57 2.14 4.38
C ILE A 22 14.34 1.30 3.97
N PRO A 23 13.25 1.29 4.75
CA PRO A 23 12.06 0.51 4.37
C PRO A 23 11.39 1.04 3.11
N PHE A 24 11.38 2.34 2.82
CA PHE A 24 10.58 2.83 1.69
C PHE A 24 11.35 2.99 0.38
N LEU A 25 12.66 3.20 0.41
CA LEU A 25 13.47 3.41 -0.80
C LEU A 25 14.38 2.22 -1.09
N TYR A 26 15.20 1.80 -0.13
CA TYR A 26 16.25 0.80 -0.38
C TYR A 26 15.72 -0.62 -0.44
N VAL A 27 14.88 -1.03 0.51
CA VAL A 27 14.35 -2.41 0.56
C VAL A 27 13.54 -2.76 -0.71
N PRO A 28 12.57 -1.94 -1.16
CA PRO A 28 11.88 -2.13 -2.43
C PRO A 28 12.83 -2.22 -3.62
N GLY A 29 13.81 -1.30 -3.71
CA GLY A 29 14.77 -1.28 -4.80
C GLY A 29 15.62 -2.56 -4.85
N ILE A 30 16.05 -3.07 -3.70
CA ILE A 30 16.77 -4.34 -3.61
C ILE A 30 15.88 -5.49 -4.10
N PHE A 31 14.60 -5.54 -3.71
CA PHE A 31 13.68 -6.57 -4.20
C PHE A 31 13.52 -6.53 -5.72
N VAL A 32 13.30 -5.34 -6.30
CA VAL A 32 13.19 -5.18 -7.75
C VAL A 32 14.47 -5.66 -8.45
N ILE A 33 15.64 -5.25 -7.96
CA ILE A 33 16.93 -5.67 -8.53
C ILE A 33 17.13 -7.18 -8.42
N LEU A 34 16.80 -7.81 -7.28
CA LEU A 34 16.96 -9.24 -7.10
C LEU A 34 16.00 -10.06 -7.98
N ILE A 35 14.73 -9.65 -8.06
CA ILE A 35 13.72 -10.33 -8.85
C ILE A 35 14.10 -10.26 -10.33
N PHE A 36 14.33 -9.06 -10.87
CA PHE A 36 14.68 -8.92 -12.28
C PHE A 36 16.08 -9.41 -12.60
N GLY A 37 17.05 -9.24 -11.70
CA GLY A 37 18.39 -9.78 -11.86
C GLY A 37 18.38 -11.31 -11.95
N SER A 38 17.62 -11.98 -11.08
CA SER A 38 17.47 -13.44 -11.11
C SER A 38 16.73 -13.92 -12.36
N PHE A 39 15.66 -13.22 -12.76
CA PHE A 39 14.92 -13.52 -13.98
C PHE A 39 15.82 -13.37 -15.22
N PHE A 40 16.55 -12.27 -15.33
CA PHE A 40 17.45 -12.00 -16.46
C PHE A 40 18.55 -13.05 -16.57
N ILE A 41 19.19 -13.42 -15.45
CA ILE A 41 20.20 -14.49 -15.42
C ILE A 41 19.58 -15.83 -15.84
N SER A 42 18.35 -16.13 -15.39
CA SER A 42 17.64 -17.36 -15.74
C SER A 42 17.32 -17.42 -17.23
N ALA A 43 16.77 -16.34 -17.78
CA ALA A 43 16.43 -16.21 -19.20
C ALA A 43 17.68 -16.34 -20.09
N TRP A 44 18.79 -15.70 -19.70
CA TRP A 44 20.06 -15.84 -20.42
C TRP A 44 20.55 -17.29 -20.43
N ARG A 45 20.58 -17.95 -19.27
CA ARG A 45 21.15 -19.30 -19.14
C ARG A 45 20.29 -20.38 -19.78
N HIS A 46 18.96 -20.26 -19.70
CA HIS A 46 18.03 -21.32 -20.08
C HIS A 46 17.15 -20.99 -21.29
N GLY A 47 17.34 -19.84 -21.95
CA GLY A 47 16.48 -19.39 -23.06
C GLY A 47 16.30 -20.42 -24.18
N LYS A 48 17.34 -21.21 -24.50
CA LYS A 48 17.26 -22.29 -25.52
C LYS A 48 16.27 -23.41 -25.15
N ASN A 49 16.06 -23.66 -23.85
CA ASN A 49 15.12 -24.70 -23.40
C ASN A 49 13.66 -24.25 -23.55
N TRP A 50 13.41 -22.95 -23.71
CA TRP A 50 12.06 -22.40 -23.84
C TRP A 50 11.50 -22.53 -25.27
N GLU A 51 12.35 -22.81 -26.26
CA GLU A 51 11.94 -23.08 -27.65
C GLU A 51 11.14 -24.39 -27.77
N MET A 52 11.51 -25.45 -27.04
CA MET A 52 10.78 -26.74 -27.09
C MET A 52 9.36 -26.64 -26.52
N ALA A 53 9.13 -25.78 -25.54
CA ALA A 53 7.79 -25.57 -24.95
C ALA A 53 6.85 -24.77 -25.87
N SER A 54 7.40 -24.00 -26.83
CA SER A 54 6.60 -23.18 -27.76
C SER A 54 5.79 -23.99 -28.78
N MET A 55 6.11 -25.27 -28.99
CA MET A 55 5.39 -26.16 -29.92
C MET A 55 3.98 -26.55 -29.43
N PHE A 56 3.64 -26.26 -28.17
CA PHE A 56 2.38 -26.68 -27.54
C PHE A 56 1.40 -25.52 -27.29
N VAL A 57 1.73 -24.29 -27.69
CA VAL A 57 0.88 -23.10 -27.43
C VAL A 57 0.41 -22.48 -28.74
N PRO A 58 -0.91 -22.47 -29.04
CA PRO A 58 -1.45 -21.77 -30.20
C PRO A 58 -1.14 -20.27 -30.14
N ALA A 59 -0.53 -19.72 -31.19
CA ALA A 59 -0.06 -18.32 -31.23
C ALA A 59 -1.18 -17.25 -31.28
N ASN A 60 -2.45 -17.64 -31.32
CA ASN A 60 -3.58 -16.76 -31.68
C ASN A 60 -4.61 -16.52 -30.57
N GLU A 61 -4.45 -17.09 -29.36
CA GLU A 61 -5.33 -16.83 -28.20
C GLU A 61 -4.55 -16.17 -27.05
N GLY A 62 -3.79 -15.13 -27.38
CA GLY A 62 -2.77 -14.64 -26.46
C GLY A 62 -3.35 -13.83 -25.30
N ILE A 63 -3.36 -14.46 -24.13
CA ILE A 63 -3.63 -13.84 -22.83
C ILE A 63 -2.53 -12.82 -22.53
N ASP A 64 -2.88 -11.60 -22.12
CA ASP A 64 -1.91 -10.60 -21.63
C ASP A 64 -1.47 -10.93 -20.19
N ILE A 65 -0.60 -11.93 -20.10
CA ILE A 65 -0.12 -12.48 -18.84
C ILE A 65 0.70 -11.45 -18.05
N PHE A 66 1.43 -10.57 -18.74
CA PHE A 66 2.23 -9.55 -18.09
C PHE A 66 1.36 -8.57 -17.31
N ASN A 67 0.36 -7.95 -17.95
CA ASN A 67 -0.48 -6.98 -17.25
C ASN A 67 -1.33 -7.65 -16.17
N ALA A 68 -1.71 -8.91 -16.33
CA ALA A 68 -2.35 -9.71 -15.27
C ALA A 68 -1.42 -9.89 -14.06
N PHE A 69 -0.19 -10.37 -14.26
CA PHE A 69 0.79 -10.50 -13.16
C PHE A 69 1.17 -9.15 -12.54
N TYR A 70 1.27 -8.11 -13.35
CA TYR A 70 1.55 -6.76 -12.86
C TYR A 70 0.42 -6.27 -11.96
N SER A 71 -0.83 -6.49 -12.35
CA SER A 71 -2.01 -6.15 -11.53
C SER A 71 -2.02 -6.92 -10.18
N ILE A 72 -1.65 -8.20 -10.18
CA ILE A 72 -1.48 -8.98 -8.95
C ILE A 72 -0.33 -8.42 -8.10
N SER A 73 0.77 -7.98 -8.72
CA SER A 73 1.90 -7.40 -8.01
C SER A 73 1.54 -6.11 -7.26
N ILE A 74 0.54 -5.34 -7.73
CA ILE A 74 0.02 -4.17 -7.02
C ILE A 74 -0.54 -4.55 -5.64
N ILE A 75 -1.21 -5.70 -5.52
CA ILE A 75 -1.71 -6.20 -4.23
C ILE A 75 -0.53 -6.49 -3.28
N LEU A 76 0.56 -7.08 -3.80
CA LEU A 76 1.77 -7.32 -3.01
C LEU A 76 2.44 -6.00 -2.58
N TRP A 77 2.49 -5.00 -3.45
CA TRP A 77 2.99 -3.66 -3.12
C TRP A 77 2.13 -2.98 -2.07
N LEU A 78 0.80 -3.08 -2.16
CA LEU A 78 -0.12 -2.57 -1.15
C LEU A 78 0.06 -3.29 0.19
N GLY A 79 0.21 -4.61 0.20
CA GLY A 79 0.46 -5.39 1.42
C GLY A 79 1.79 -4.99 2.07
N TYR A 80 2.85 -4.86 1.28
CA TYR A 80 4.14 -4.36 1.73
C TYR A 80 4.04 -2.95 2.32
N LEU A 81 3.42 -2.03 1.59
CA LEU A 81 3.23 -0.64 2.02
C LEU A 81 2.42 -0.56 3.31
N THR A 82 1.32 -1.30 3.41
CA THR A 82 0.48 -1.36 4.61
C THR A 82 1.27 -1.84 5.82
N LEU A 83 2.05 -2.91 5.67
CA LEU A 83 2.91 -3.43 6.74
C LEU A 83 3.97 -2.40 7.17
N MET A 84 4.65 -1.76 6.20
CA MET A 84 5.68 -0.77 6.51
C MET A 84 5.09 0.50 7.12
N LEU A 85 3.90 0.93 6.69
CA LEU A 85 3.17 2.05 7.31
C LEU A 85 2.77 1.71 8.75
N PHE A 86 2.32 0.48 9.01
CA PHE A 86 2.00 0.04 10.37
C PHE A 86 3.20 0.18 11.32
N VAL A 87 4.38 -0.24 10.87
CA VAL A 87 5.64 -0.07 11.61
C VAL A 87 6.04 1.40 11.72
N TYR A 88 5.89 2.17 10.63
CA TYR A 88 6.20 3.59 10.59
C TYR A 88 5.36 4.40 11.57
N PHE A 89 4.04 4.25 11.60
CA PHE A 89 3.16 5.03 12.48
C PHE A 89 3.46 4.75 13.97
N SER A 90 3.69 3.48 14.33
CA SER A 90 4.12 3.09 15.68
C SER A 90 5.46 3.73 16.08
N ALA A 91 6.46 3.65 15.21
CA ALA A 91 7.81 4.13 15.50
C ALA A 91 7.90 5.66 15.48
N SER A 92 7.31 6.31 14.47
CA SER A 92 7.40 7.77 14.28
C SER A 92 6.69 8.54 15.39
N PHE A 93 5.54 8.06 15.88
CA PHE A 93 4.80 8.71 16.96
C PHE A 93 5.52 8.56 18.32
N SER A 94 6.36 7.53 18.49
CA SER A 94 7.13 7.31 19.72
C SER A 94 8.56 7.89 19.69
N ALA A 95 9.12 8.17 18.50
CA ALA A 95 10.51 8.56 18.30
C ALA A 95 10.92 9.86 19.03
N ASP A 96 10.03 10.86 19.09
CA ASP A 96 10.37 12.17 19.67
C ASP A 96 10.66 12.09 21.18
N ARG A 97 10.14 11.06 21.85
CA ARG A 97 10.40 10.79 23.28
C ARG A 97 11.70 10.04 23.51
N LYS A 98 12.14 9.20 22.56
CA LYS A 98 13.38 8.41 22.68
C LYS A 98 14.62 9.29 22.63
N ASN A 99 14.59 10.35 21.83
CA ASN A 99 15.77 11.16 21.52
C ASN A 99 15.80 12.51 22.26
N ASN A 100 14.94 12.75 23.26
CA ASN A 100 14.73 14.07 23.89
C ASN A 100 14.45 15.23 22.91
N ALA A 101 14.17 14.90 21.64
CA ALA A 101 13.92 15.88 20.58
C ALA A 101 12.67 16.71 20.88
N LEU A 102 11.77 16.20 21.72
CA LEU A 102 10.59 16.93 22.20
C LEU A 102 10.92 18.30 22.81
N LEU A 103 12.07 18.46 23.50
CA LEU A 103 12.49 19.75 24.04
C LEU A 103 12.93 20.73 22.95
N PHE A 104 13.58 20.24 21.90
CA PHE A 104 13.95 21.04 20.73
C PHE A 104 12.71 21.48 19.94
N TRP A 105 11.74 20.59 19.74
CA TRP A 105 10.51 20.96 19.03
C TRP A 105 9.67 21.97 19.78
N LYS A 106 9.73 21.98 21.12
CA LYS A 106 9.07 23.01 21.94
C LYS A 106 9.68 24.40 21.80
N SER A 107 10.96 24.52 21.46
CA SER A 107 11.57 25.83 21.19
C SER A 107 11.30 26.32 19.76
N LEU A 108 10.78 25.46 18.89
CA LEU A 108 10.32 25.84 17.55
C LEU A 108 8.85 26.27 17.58
N PRO A 109 8.42 27.17 16.69
CA PRO A 109 7.02 27.64 16.62
C PRO A 109 6.12 26.62 15.91
N VAL A 110 6.21 25.34 16.29
CA VAL A 110 5.47 24.22 15.69
C VAL A 110 4.66 23.54 16.78
N SER A 111 3.36 23.33 16.55
CA SER A 111 2.49 22.66 17.52
C SER A 111 2.67 21.13 17.50
N ASP A 112 2.40 20.46 18.62
CA ASP A 112 2.44 18.97 18.68
C ASP A 112 1.48 18.33 17.66
N LEU A 113 0.32 18.97 17.43
CA LEU A 113 -0.66 18.52 16.44
C LEU A 113 -0.11 18.64 15.01
N GLU A 114 0.57 19.74 14.71
CA GLU A 114 1.21 19.94 13.41
C GLU A 114 2.30 18.91 13.16
N ALA A 115 3.14 18.61 14.16
CA ALA A 115 4.18 17.59 14.04
C ALA A 115 3.61 16.18 13.74
N LEU A 116 2.55 15.77 14.44
CA LEU A 116 1.87 14.49 14.18
C LEU A 116 1.08 14.49 12.86
N GLY A 117 0.51 15.64 12.50
CA GLY A 117 -0.14 15.84 11.20
C GLY A 117 0.84 15.65 10.05
N VAL A 118 2.05 16.21 10.15
CA VAL A 118 3.10 16.04 9.13
C VAL A 118 3.56 14.60 9.01
N LYS A 119 3.71 13.86 10.13
CA LYS A 119 4.00 12.42 10.11
C LYS A 119 2.90 11.63 9.40
N THR A 120 1.65 11.97 9.69
CA THR A 120 0.49 11.35 9.02
C THR A 120 0.50 11.66 7.53
N LEU A 121 0.79 12.91 7.12
CA LEU A 121 0.92 13.29 5.72
C LEU A 121 2.10 12.58 5.02
N ALA A 122 3.23 12.42 5.68
CA ALA A 122 4.37 11.65 5.15
C ALA A 122 3.97 10.19 4.91
N GLY A 123 3.31 9.58 5.89
CA GLY A 123 2.76 8.22 5.80
C GLY A 123 1.77 8.03 4.66
N MET A 124 0.92 9.02 4.41
CA MET A 124 -0.20 8.90 3.47
C MET A 124 0.11 9.36 2.05
N VAL A 125 1.15 10.16 1.86
CA VAL A 125 1.48 10.75 0.54
C VAL A 125 2.89 10.38 0.12
N MET A 126 3.89 10.71 0.94
CA MET A 126 5.29 10.57 0.53
C MET A 126 5.71 9.12 0.34
N PHE A 127 5.50 8.25 1.33
CA PHE A 127 5.92 6.86 1.22
C PHE A 127 5.14 6.07 0.17
N PRO A 128 3.81 6.23 0.06
CA PRO A 128 3.05 5.62 -1.03
C PRO A 128 3.59 6.03 -2.40
N LEU A 129 3.88 7.32 -2.63
CA LEU A 129 4.44 7.77 -3.91
C LEU A 129 5.80 7.12 -4.23
N VAL A 130 6.65 6.90 -3.22
CA VAL A 130 7.94 6.24 -3.42
C VAL A 130 7.76 4.76 -3.76
N ILE A 131 6.84 4.06 -3.08
CA ILE A 131 6.53 2.66 -3.37
C ILE A 131 5.88 2.51 -4.75
N MET A 132 4.97 3.41 -5.11
CA MET A 132 4.37 3.42 -6.44
C MET A 132 5.41 3.75 -7.53
N GLY A 133 6.42 4.58 -7.22
CA GLY A 133 7.58 4.76 -8.09
C GLY A 133 8.34 3.45 -8.35
N TRP A 134 8.47 2.59 -7.34
CA TRP A 134 9.06 1.25 -7.50
C TRP A 134 8.12 0.25 -8.21
N ALA A 135 6.81 0.38 -8.02
CA ALA A 135 5.82 -0.39 -8.78
C ALA A 135 5.92 -0.04 -10.28
N LEU A 136 5.91 1.24 -10.63
CA LEU A 136 6.16 1.70 -11.99
C LEU A 136 7.50 1.22 -12.54
N ALA A 137 8.58 1.30 -11.75
CA ALA A 137 9.88 0.77 -12.16
C ALA A 137 9.82 -0.75 -12.45
N THR A 138 9.06 -1.50 -11.66
CA THR A 138 8.80 -2.93 -11.88
C THR A 138 8.03 -3.15 -13.18
N ALA A 139 7.02 -2.32 -13.46
CA ALA A 139 6.27 -2.36 -14.71
C ALA A 139 7.17 -2.12 -15.93
N VAL A 140 7.97 -1.05 -15.89
CA VAL A 140 8.85 -0.67 -17.01
C VAL A 140 9.93 -1.73 -17.24
N LEU A 141 10.59 -2.20 -16.18
CA LEU A 141 11.61 -3.25 -16.29
C LEU A 141 11.01 -4.56 -16.81
N GLY A 142 9.86 -4.97 -16.27
CA GLY A 142 9.16 -6.17 -16.72
C GLY A 142 8.74 -6.08 -18.19
N PHE A 143 8.18 -4.94 -18.60
CA PHE A 143 7.81 -4.69 -19.99
C PHE A 143 9.01 -4.78 -20.94
N VAL A 144 10.12 -4.10 -20.61
CA VAL A 144 11.34 -4.12 -21.44
C VAL A 144 11.92 -5.53 -21.53
N ILE A 145 12.06 -6.21 -20.40
CA ILE A 145 12.64 -7.55 -20.34
C ILE A 145 11.80 -8.56 -21.11
N LEU A 146 10.47 -8.56 -20.90
CA LEU A 146 9.58 -9.46 -21.63
C LEU A 146 9.54 -9.14 -23.12
N SER A 147 9.60 -7.87 -23.51
CA SER A 147 9.72 -7.47 -24.93
C SER A 147 10.99 -8.05 -25.56
N VAL A 148 12.14 -7.93 -24.90
CA VAL A 148 13.42 -8.49 -25.39
C VAL A 148 13.36 -10.01 -25.47
N VAL A 149 12.83 -10.67 -24.44
CA VAL A 149 12.71 -12.14 -24.39
C VAL A 149 11.72 -12.64 -25.46
N SER A 150 10.62 -11.94 -25.66
CA SER A 150 9.60 -12.30 -26.66
C SER A 150 10.15 -12.27 -28.09
N ALA A 151 11.08 -11.35 -28.40
CA ALA A 151 11.78 -11.34 -29.68
C ALA A 151 12.64 -12.59 -29.93
N THR A 152 13.01 -13.32 -28.86
CA THR A 152 13.86 -14.50 -28.92
C THR A 152 13.12 -15.82 -28.66
N SER A 153 11.91 -15.78 -28.10
CA SER A 153 11.14 -16.97 -27.71
C SER A 153 9.70 -16.89 -28.22
N PRO A 154 9.30 -17.76 -29.16
CA PRO A 154 7.92 -17.80 -29.66
C PRO A 154 6.88 -18.10 -28.58
N LEU A 155 7.25 -18.86 -27.54
CA LEU A 155 6.39 -19.11 -26.38
C LEU A 155 6.06 -17.81 -25.66
N VAL A 156 7.09 -17.02 -25.33
CA VAL A 156 6.91 -15.77 -24.62
C VAL A 156 6.19 -14.75 -25.50
N ALA A 157 6.44 -14.75 -26.81
CA ALA A 157 5.70 -13.91 -27.75
C ALA A 157 4.19 -14.22 -27.76
N ALA A 158 3.80 -15.50 -27.78
CA ALA A 158 2.39 -15.90 -27.72
C ALA A 158 1.72 -15.48 -26.40
N LEU A 159 2.43 -15.65 -25.28
CA LEU A 159 1.96 -15.27 -23.93
C LEU A 159 1.99 -13.75 -23.65
N ASN A 160 2.56 -12.97 -24.57
CA ASN A 160 2.77 -11.53 -24.42
C ASN A 160 2.10 -10.73 -25.54
N SER A 161 1.24 -11.37 -26.35
CA SER A 161 0.69 -10.82 -27.59
C SER A 161 -0.19 -9.56 -27.41
N GLY A 162 -0.70 -9.32 -26.19
CA GLY A 162 -1.51 -8.15 -25.84
C GLY A 162 -0.75 -7.01 -25.14
N THR A 163 0.56 -7.16 -24.88
CA THR A 163 1.29 -6.13 -24.13
C THR A 163 1.54 -4.87 -24.93
N ASN A 164 0.86 -3.80 -24.53
CA ASN A 164 1.11 -2.45 -25.00
C ASN A 164 1.57 -1.60 -23.82
N LEU A 165 2.55 -0.72 -24.03
CA LEU A 165 2.94 0.26 -23.03
C LEU A 165 1.72 1.05 -22.51
N TRP A 166 0.74 1.31 -23.37
CA TRP A 166 -0.47 2.00 -22.98
C TRP A 166 -1.36 1.19 -22.03
N THR A 167 -1.48 -0.13 -22.21
CA THR A 167 -2.25 -0.97 -21.27
C THR A 167 -1.56 -1.03 -19.91
N THR A 168 -0.23 -1.13 -19.89
CA THR A 168 0.56 -1.09 -18.65
C THR A 168 0.44 0.26 -17.92
N LEU A 169 0.45 1.38 -18.64
CA LEU A 169 0.22 2.71 -18.03
C LEU A 169 -1.20 2.85 -17.48
N ASN A 170 -2.21 2.29 -18.15
CA ASN A 170 -3.58 2.26 -17.61
C ASN A 170 -3.65 1.46 -16.31
N VAL A 171 -2.98 0.30 -16.23
CA VAL A 171 -2.87 -0.48 -15.00
C VAL A 171 -2.25 0.35 -13.88
N GLU A 172 -1.19 1.10 -14.17
CA GLU A 172 -0.52 1.92 -13.17
C GLU A 172 -1.35 3.11 -12.68
N ILE A 173 -2.09 3.77 -13.57
CA ILE A 173 -2.97 4.87 -13.15
C ILE A 173 -4.13 4.33 -12.30
N SER A 174 -4.71 3.20 -12.70
CA SER A 174 -5.74 2.50 -11.93
C SER A 174 -5.22 2.05 -10.57
N SER A 175 -3.99 1.54 -10.50
CA SER A 175 -3.34 1.08 -9.27
C SER A 175 -3.10 2.24 -8.30
N LEU A 176 -2.69 3.42 -8.79
CA LEU A 176 -2.50 4.62 -7.97
C LEU A 176 -3.78 5.00 -7.23
N ILE A 177 -4.93 4.96 -7.91
CA ILE A 177 -6.23 5.28 -7.30
C ILE A 177 -6.65 4.19 -6.32
N PHE A 178 -6.52 2.92 -6.71
CA PHE A 178 -6.80 1.79 -5.84
C PHE A 178 -5.99 1.84 -4.53
N VAL A 179 -4.67 2.02 -4.63
CA VAL A 179 -3.77 2.12 -3.47
C VAL A 179 -4.12 3.35 -2.64
N SER A 180 -4.31 4.51 -3.26
CA SER A 180 -4.64 5.75 -2.53
C SER A 180 -5.93 5.62 -1.71
N MET A 181 -6.99 5.07 -2.31
CA MET A 181 -8.27 4.85 -1.63
C MET A 181 -8.15 3.79 -0.54
N SER A 182 -7.40 2.71 -0.80
CA SER A 182 -7.14 1.66 0.20
C SER A 182 -6.41 2.23 1.42
N LEU A 183 -5.42 3.09 1.21
CA LEU A 183 -4.72 3.75 2.32
C LEU A 183 -5.64 4.69 3.09
N LEU A 184 -6.45 5.50 2.40
CA LEU A 184 -7.45 6.37 3.05
C LEU A 184 -8.46 5.56 3.86
N TRP A 185 -8.80 4.35 3.42
CA TRP A 185 -9.64 3.41 4.15
C TRP A 185 -8.94 2.86 5.41
N TYR A 186 -7.63 2.58 5.34
CA TYR A 186 -6.82 2.09 6.46
C TYR A 186 -6.30 3.18 7.42
N LEU A 187 -6.45 4.46 7.07
CA LEU A 187 -6.03 5.61 7.88
C LEU A 187 -6.40 5.54 9.38
N PRO A 188 -7.65 5.18 9.79
CA PRO A 188 -7.98 5.03 11.21
C PRO A 188 -7.13 3.98 11.92
N ILE A 189 -6.80 2.88 11.25
CA ILE A 189 -5.98 1.80 11.83
C ILE A 189 -4.56 2.31 12.05
N PHE A 190 -3.98 2.97 11.05
CA PHE A 190 -2.63 3.53 11.14
C PHE A 190 -2.49 4.56 12.26
N THR A 191 -3.45 5.48 12.35
CA THR A 191 -3.45 6.55 13.37
C THR A 191 -3.77 6.01 14.77
N PHE A 192 -4.58 4.96 14.89
CA PHE A 192 -4.80 4.27 16.16
C PHE A 192 -3.51 3.60 16.67
N VAL A 193 -2.77 2.93 15.79
CA VAL A 193 -1.46 2.34 16.14
C VAL A 193 -0.45 3.44 16.47
N GLY A 194 -0.47 4.57 15.77
CA GLY A 194 0.31 5.75 16.11
C GLY A 194 -0.02 6.27 17.51
N LEU A 195 -1.30 6.37 17.87
CA LEU A 195 -1.75 6.72 19.21
C LEU A 195 -1.21 5.74 20.26
N LEU A 196 -1.34 4.43 20.04
CA LEU A 196 -0.73 3.42 20.91
C LEU A 196 0.80 3.58 20.97
N GLY A 197 1.44 3.99 19.88
CA GLY A 197 2.86 4.36 19.81
C GLY A 197 3.22 5.48 20.80
N THR A 198 2.40 6.52 20.89
CA THR A 198 2.64 7.61 21.84
C THR A 198 2.53 7.17 23.30
N VAL A 199 1.60 6.25 23.59
CA VAL A 199 1.31 5.81 24.96
C VAL A 199 2.27 4.70 25.40
N LEU A 200 2.42 3.66 24.57
CA LEU A 200 3.08 2.38 24.88
C LEU A 200 4.47 2.23 24.22
N ARG A 201 4.91 3.20 23.41
CA ARG A 201 6.21 3.18 22.70
C ARG A 201 6.33 1.95 21.79
N GLY A 202 7.43 1.19 21.90
CA GLY A 202 7.69 0.01 21.08
C GLY A 202 6.71 -1.15 21.27
N TRP A 203 5.84 -1.09 22.27
CA TRP A 203 4.79 -2.09 22.51
C TRP A 203 3.49 -1.82 21.75
N ALA A 204 3.41 -0.77 20.94
CA ALA A 204 2.18 -0.40 20.24
C ALA A 204 1.65 -1.48 19.29
N ILE A 205 2.53 -2.14 18.53
CA ILE A 205 2.13 -3.20 17.59
C ILE A 205 1.62 -4.44 18.36
N PRO A 206 2.37 -5.01 19.32
CA PRO A 206 1.85 -6.10 20.15
C PRO A 206 0.56 -5.72 20.87
N ALA A 207 0.46 -4.50 21.39
CA ALA A 207 -0.73 -4.02 22.10
C ALA A 207 -1.94 -3.90 21.17
N PHE A 208 -1.75 -3.43 19.93
CA PHE A 208 -2.82 -3.41 18.94
C PHE A 208 -3.34 -4.83 18.66
N ILE A 209 -2.43 -5.77 18.35
CA ILE A 209 -2.80 -7.15 18.04
C ILE A 209 -3.50 -7.78 19.25
N LEU A 210 -2.96 -7.60 20.45
CA LEU A 210 -3.56 -8.09 21.68
C LEU A 210 -4.96 -7.49 21.88
N LEU A 211 -5.15 -6.19 21.66
CA LEU A 211 -6.46 -5.54 21.80
C LEU A 211 -7.46 -6.11 20.80
N MET A 212 -7.07 -6.29 19.54
CA MET A 212 -7.95 -6.89 18.52
C MET A 212 -8.37 -8.31 18.91
N VAL A 213 -7.40 -9.16 19.27
CA VAL A 213 -7.66 -10.56 19.68
C VAL A 213 -8.51 -10.61 20.96
N MET A 214 -8.23 -9.75 21.94
CA MET A 214 -9.01 -9.70 23.18
C MET A 214 -10.46 -9.30 22.90
N VAL A 215 -10.70 -8.31 22.04
CA VAL A 215 -12.05 -7.89 21.67
C VAL A 215 -12.80 -9.03 20.99
N GLU A 216 -12.18 -9.69 20.02
CA GLU A 216 -12.76 -10.84 19.32
C GLU A 216 -13.11 -11.99 20.27
N VAL A 217 -12.19 -12.36 21.17
CA VAL A 217 -12.43 -13.42 22.17
C VAL A 217 -13.56 -13.04 23.12
N ILE A 218 -13.61 -11.79 23.60
CA ILE A 218 -14.68 -11.32 24.50
C ILE A 218 -16.03 -11.38 23.79
N GLU A 219 -16.14 -10.89 22.55
CA GLU A 219 -17.38 -10.95 21.79
C GLU A 219 -17.82 -12.39 21.51
N SER A 220 -16.88 -13.26 21.15
CA SER A 220 -17.14 -14.68 20.92
C SER A 220 -17.68 -15.36 22.19
N ILE A 221 -17.14 -15.04 23.37
CA ILE A 221 -17.66 -15.56 24.64
C ILE A 221 -19.08 -15.04 24.92
N VAL A 222 -19.32 -13.74 24.70
CA VAL A 222 -20.62 -13.09 24.97
C VAL A 222 -21.72 -13.60 24.04
N ASN A 223 -21.39 -13.82 22.76
CA ASN A 223 -22.35 -14.23 21.73
C ASN A 223 -22.38 -15.75 21.51
N PHE A 224 -21.86 -16.55 22.46
CA PHE A 224 -21.83 -18.01 22.37
C PHE A 224 -21.25 -18.53 21.04
N ALA A 225 -20.12 -17.97 20.63
CA ALA A 225 -19.37 -18.29 19.41
C ALA A 225 -20.07 -17.98 18.07
N GLN A 226 -21.10 -17.11 18.06
CA GLN A 226 -21.80 -16.72 16.82
C GLN A 226 -21.19 -15.48 16.11
N GLY A 227 -19.97 -15.07 16.46
CA GLY A 227 -19.34 -13.86 15.94
C GLY A 227 -19.81 -12.58 16.66
N GLY A 228 -19.05 -11.50 16.48
CA GLY A 228 -19.25 -10.23 17.15
C GLY A 228 -19.41 -9.07 16.17
N GLN A 229 -20.14 -8.03 16.57
CA GLN A 229 -20.32 -6.85 15.72
C GLN A 229 -18.99 -6.13 15.48
N ILE A 230 -18.09 -6.09 16.47
CA ILE A 230 -16.79 -5.45 16.34
C ILE A 230 -15.84 -6.32 15.51
N SER A 231 -15.84 -7.65 15.70
CA SER A 231 -15.05 -8.56 14.86
C SER A 231 -15.45 -8.46 13.39
N ASP A 232 -16.76 -8.44 13.11
CA ASP A 232 -17.27 -8.34 11.74
C ASP A 232 -16.94 -6.98 11.11
N TRP A 233 -17.07 -5.90 11.87
CA TRP A 233 -16.69 -4.57 11.44
C TRP A 233 -15.18 -4.45 11.17
N LEU A 234 -14.34 -5.07 12.01
CA LEU A 234 -12.90 -5.08 11.84
C LEU A 234 -12.48 -5.88 10.60
N SER A 235 -13.03 -7.09 10.43
CA SER A 235 -12.81 -7.91 9.24
C SER A 235 -13.26 -7.18 7.98
N PHE A 236 -14.45 -6.55 8.01
CA PHE A 236 -14.89 -5.67 6.94
C PHE A 236 -13.88 -4.57 6.63
N ARG A 237 -13.32 -3.91 7.66
CA ARG A 237 -12.33 -2.87 7.44
C ARG A 237 -11.03 -3.37 6.85
N ILE A 238 -10.52 -4.52 7.27
CA ILE A 238 -9.27 -5.08 6.75
C ILE A 238 -9.46 -5.58 5.31
N GLU A 239 -10.55 -6.28 5.05
CA GLU A 239 -10.78 -7.00 3.80
C GLU A 239 -11.41 -6.16 2.70
N ALA A 240 -12.15 -5.08 3.03
CA ALA A 240 -12.98 -4.37 2.06
C ALA A 240 -12.26 -3.96 0.75
N PRO A 241 -11.07 -3.34 0.77
CA PRO A 241 -10.39 -2.99 -0.48
C PRO A 241 -10.04 -4.21 -1.34
N PHE A 242 -9.61 -5.30 -0.71
CA PHE A 242 -9.28 -6.55 -1.40
C PHE A 242 -10.54 -7.25 -1.93
N ARG A 243 -11.62 -7.25 -1.14
CA ARG A 243 -12.92 -7.83 -1.53
C ARG A 243 -13.52 -7.11 -2.72
N ILE A 244 -13.47 -5.77 -2.73
CA ILE A 244 -13.93 -4.98 -3.89
C ILE A 244 -13.11 -5.37 -5.13
N ALA A 245 -11.78 -5.46 -5.01
CA ALA A 245 -10.91 -5.83 -6.12
C ALA A 245 -11.14 -7.28 -6.60
N SER A 246 -11.31 -8.24 -5.67
CA SER A 246 -11.59 -9.64 -6.01
C SER A 246 -12.95 -9.80 -6.65
N ASP A 247 -14.00 -9.16 -6.11
CA ASP A 247 -15.33 -9.19 -6.69
C ASP A 247 -15.32 -8.60 -8.11
N MET A 248 -14.52 -7.56 -8.35
CA MET A 248 -14.34 -7.00 -9.69
C MET A 248 -13.62 -8.00 -10.61
N ALA A 249 -12.60 -8.70 -10.13
CA ALA A 249 -11.90 -9.73 -10.91
C ALA A 249 -12.80 -10.95 -11.22
N ASP A 250 -13.54 -11.46 -10.24
CA ASP A 250 -14.39 -12.65 -10.37
C ASP A 250 -15.57 -12.44 -11.32
N ASN A 251 -16.20 -11.25 -11.28
CA ASN A 251 -17.23 -10.85 -12.23
C ASN A 251 -16.72 -10.85 -13.69
N ILE A 252 -15.41 -10.82 -13.89
CA ILE A 252 -14.81 -10.79 -15.22
C ILE A 252 -14.34 -12.18 -15.63
N VAL A 253 -13.72 -12.94 -14.72
CA VAL A 253 -13.32 -14.34 -14.98
C VAL A 253 -14.54 -15.24 -15.22
N GLY A 254 -15.67 -14.97 -14.57
CA GLY A 254 -16.91 -15.71 -14.76
C GLY A 254 -17.63 -15.45 -16.09
N ASN A 255 -17.31 -14.34 -16.77
CA ASN A 255 -17.86 -13.99 -18.08
C ASN A 255 -16.78 -14.23 -19.14
N ALA A 256 -16.75 -15.44 -19.71
CA ALA A 256 -15.73 -15.95 -20.64
C ALA A 256 -15.57 -15.19 -21.99
N GLU A 257 -16.00 -13.92 -22.07
CA GLU A 257 -16.03 -13.11 -23.28
C GLU A 257 -15.20 -11.81 -23.20
N PHE A 258 -14.52 -11.52 -22.08
CA PHE A 258 -13.72 -10.30 -21.94
C PHE A 258 -12.25 -10.48 -22.33
N GLU A 259 -11.76 -9.64 -23.24
CA GLU A 259 -10.33 -9.41 -23.41
C GLU A 259 -9.77 -8.81 -22.12
N VAL A 260 -8.67 -9.38 -21.60
CA VAL A 260 -7.94 -8.93 -20.39
C VAL A 260 -7.61 -7.42 -20.42
N ILE A 261 -7.62 -6.82 -21.61
CA ILE A 261 -7.34 -5.41 -21.91
C ILE A 261 -8.43 -4.46 -21.36
N GLU A 262 -9.70 -4.88 -21.24
CA GLU A 262 -10.77 -4.00 -20.73
C GLU A 262 -10.79 -3.89 -19.19
N ILE A 263 -10.17 -4.86 -18.51
CA ILE A 263 -10.24 -5.11 -17.06
C ILE A 263 -9.56 -4.02 -16.23
N VAL A 264 -8.52 -3.40 -16.78
CA VAL A 264 -7.68 -2.44 -16.04
C VAL A 264 -7.64 -1.06 -16.69
N SER A 265 -8.52 -0.84 -17.66
CA SER A 265 -8.70 0.48 -18.26
C SER A 265 -9.14 1.48 -17.19
N VAL A 266 -8.46 2.62 -17.14
CA VAL A 266 -8.78 3.69 -16.17
C VAL A 266 -10.24 4.11 -16.26
N LEU A 267 -10.80 4.09 -17.47
CA LEU A 267 -12.17 4.53 -17.74
C LEU A 267 -13.23 3.57 -17.17
N ASN A 268 -12.95 2.26 -17.10
CA ASN A 268 -13.93 1.29 -16.59
C ASN A 268 -13.65 0.96 -15.12
N PHE A 269 -12.39 0.72 -14.79
CA PHE A 269 -11.99 0.29 -13.45
C PHE A 269 -12.24 1.37 -12.40
N VAL A 270 -11.80 2.61 -12.64
CA VAL A 270 -11.84 3.66 -11.62
C VAL A 270 -13.28 4.03 -11.23
N PRO A 271 -14.21 4.30 -12.16
CA PRO A 271 -15.59 4.60 -11.78
C PRO A 271 -16.26 3.42 -11.09
N ALA A 272 -16.04 2.19 -11.57
CA ALA A 272 -16.61 0.99 -10.95
C ALA A 272 -16.09 0.81 -9.52
N PHE A 273 -14.79 0.97 -9.31
CA PHE A 273 -14.16 0.88 -7.99
C PHE A 273 -14.70 1.95 -7.04
N LEU A 274 -14.71 3.23 -7.45
CA LEU A 274 -15.19 4.33 -6.62
C LEU A 274 -16.68 4.21 -6.27
N SER A 275 -17.49 3.60 -7.14
CA SER A 275 -18.91 3.36 -6.89
C SER A 275 -19.17 2.28 -5.85
N ARG A 276 -18.22 1.35 -5.65
CA ARG A 276 -18.31 0.26 -4.66
C ARG A 276 -17.76 0.64 -3.29
N ILE A 277 -17.10 1.79 -3.17
CA ILE A 277 -16.61 2.28 -1.88
C ILE A 277 -17.79 2.74 -1.02
N ASP A 278 -17.85 2.26 0.21
CA ASP A 278 -18.75 2.82 1.23
C ASP A 278 -18.18 4.14 1.77
N TRP A 279 -18.62 5.24 1.15
CA TRP A 279 -18.17 6.58 1.50
C TRP A 279 -18.55 7.00 2.93
N THR A 280 -19.66 6.48 3.46
CA THR A 280 -20.13 6.80 4.81
C THR A 280 -19.13 6.26 5.84
N GLU A 281 -18.80 5.00 5.68
CA GLU A 281 -17.83 4.29 6.50
C GLU A 281 -16.41 4.87 6.33
N MET A 282 -16.03 5.27 5.12
CA MET A 282 -14.73 5.90 4.87
C MET A 282 -14.60 7.26 5.59
N VAL A 283 -15.61 8.13 5.48
CA VAL A 283 -15.63 9.43 6.17
C VAL A 283 -15.63 9.26 7.69
N ALA A 284 -16.40 8.30 8.22
CA ALA A 284 -16.38 7.96 9.64
C ALA A 284 -14.96 7.57 10.09
N GLY A 285 -14.27 6.74 9.29
CA GLY A 285 -12.88 6.37 9.52
C GLY A 285 -11.92 7.57 9.58
N TRP A 286 -12.11 8.57 8.71
CA TRP A 286 -11.29 9.79 8.73
C TRP A 286 -11.53 10.64 9.98
N LEU A 287 -12.77 10.70 10.46
CA LEU A 287 -13.08 11.38 11.72
C LEU A 287 -12.39 10.69 12.90
N PHE A 288 -12.45 9.36 12.98
CA PHE A 288 -11.71 8.61 14.00
C PHE A 288 -10.21 8.83 13.90
N ALA A 289 -9.64 8.84 12.69
CA ALA A 289 -8.23 9.11 12.50
C ALA A 289 -7.82 10.50 13.02
N ALA A 290 -8.61 11.53 12.72
CA ALA A 290 -8.39 12.88 13.23
C ALA A 290 -8.46 12.94 14.76
N ILE A 291 -9.42 12.22 15.36
CA ILE A 291 -9.55 12.09 16.82
C ILE A 291 -8.30 11.41 17.41
N PHE A 292 -7.81 10.32 16.83
CA PHE A 292 -6.62 9.62 17.34
C PHE A 292 -5.37 10.49 17.27
N VAL A 293 -5.16 11.22 16.17
CA VAL A 293 -4.05 12.17 16.03
C VAL A 293 -4.16 13.30 17.06
N TYR A 294 -5.37 13.83 17.28
CA TYR A 294 -5.62 14.85 18.29
C TYR A 294 -5.37 14.34 19.71
N LEU A 295 -5.87 13.15 20.06
CA LEU A 295 -5.63 12.52 21.37
C LEU A 295 -4.15 12.24 21.61
N ALA A 296 -3.43 11.79 20.59
CA ALA A 296 -1.99 11.58 20.65
C ALA A 296 -1.24 12.90 20.93
N SER A 297 -1.66 13.99 20.27
CA SER A 297 -1.12 15.33 20.51
C SER A 297 -1.40 15.81 21.94
N GLU A 298 -2.63 15.68 22.42
CA GLU A 298 -2.99 16.18 23.75
C GLU A 298 -2.35 15.35 24.87
N TYR A 299 -2.22 14.03 24.67
CA TYR A 299 -1.47 13.16 25.56
C TYR A 299 0.00 13.60 25.66
N ARG A 300 0.64 13.87 24.51
CA ARG A 300 2.00 14.40 24.44
C ARG A 300 2.15 15.73 25.17
N ARG A 301 1.21 16.65 24.98
CA ARG A 301 1.21 17.96 25.62
C ARG A 301 1.10 17.88 27.14
N ARG A 302 0.22 17.03 27.67
CA ARG A 302 -0.09 16.97 29.11
C ARG A 302 0.84 16.07 29.93
N ARG A 303 1.18 14.89 29.41
CA ARG A 303 1.83 13.82 30.20
C ARG A 303 3.33 13.72 29.99
N LEU A 304 3.86 14.31 28.94
CA LEU A 304 5.30 14.28 28.62
C LEU A 304 6.02 15.61 28.91
N ALA A 305 5.25 16.65 29.26
CA ALA A 305 5.74 17.99 29.55
C ALA A 305 5.83 18.32 31.05
N ALA A 306 5.28 17.46 31.90
CA ALA A 306 5.38 17.50 33.36
C ALA A 306 6.44 16.48 33.81
#